data_AF-T0ZBD3-F1
#
_entry.id   AF-T0ZBD3-F1
#
_cell.length_a   1.000
_cell.length_b   1.000
_cell.length_c   1.000
_cell.angle_alpha   90.00
_cell.angle_beta   90.00
_cell.angle_gamma   90.00
#
_symmetry.space_group_name_H-M   'P 1'
#
loop_
_entity.id
_entity.type
_entity.pdbx_description
1 polymer ?
#
loop_
_entity_poly.entity_id
_entity_poly.type
_entity_poly.pdbx_seq_one_letter_code
_entity_poly.pdbx_strand_id
1 'polypeptide(L)'
;MLSGDPLPQKSSRIFYPQVDPETSAQVRRDPPDMMDYTSAVDLWKSGRADRQAMIASGPLEILPTGARRMAFDTDALSTTHDFFPMFDVPFQYGGPWSAADDTARAQVAVISRSLNDRLFGGANSVGRMLPLAHGVVRIVGVLKHWRPAPLF
;
A
#
# COMPACT_ATOMS: atom_id res chain seq x y z
N MET A 1 12.13 -15.90 -21.45
CA MET A 1 11.02 -16.64 -20.83
C MET A 1 9.90 -15.65 -20.56
N LEU A 2 8.67 -15.98 -20.96
CA LEU A 2 7.54 -15.06 -21.04
C LEU A 2 7.06 -14.70 -19.63
N SER A 3 7.28 -13.44 -19.25
CA SER A 3 6.75 -12.81 -18.04
C SER A 3 5.23 -12.96 -17.99
N GLY A 4 4.70 -13.64 -16.97
CA GLY A 4 3.27 -13.67 -16.69
C GLY A 4 2.83 -12.30 -16.17
N ASP A 5 2.04 -11.59 -16.96
CA ASP A 5 1.43 -10.31 -16.56
C ASP A 5 0.57 -10.50 -15.30
N PRO A 6 0.90 -9.87 -14.16
CA PRO A 6 0.17 -10.06 -12.91
C PRO A 6 -1.23 -9.42 -12.92
N LEU A 7 -1.54 -8.60 -13.93
CA LEU A 7 -2.84 -7.95 -14.12
C LEU A 7 -3.21 -7.88 -15.61
N PRO A 8 -3.44 -9.01 -16.30
CA PRO A 8 -3.58 -9.09 -17.76
C PRO A 8 -4.65 -8.17 -18.36
N GLN A 9 -5.69 -7.88 -17.58
CA GLN A 9 -6.83 -7.06 -17.99
C GLN A 9 -6.57 -5.54 -17.86
N LYS A 10 -5.57 -5.13 -17.05
CA LYS A 10 -5.36 -3.70 -16.68
C LYS A 10 -3.94 -3.20 -16.87
N SER A 11 -2.94 -4.07 -16.95
CA SER A 11 -1.52 -3.72 -17.06
C SER A 11 -1.21 -2.71 -18.16
N SER A 12 -1.88 -2.81 -19.31
CA SER A 12 -1.75 -1.88 -20.45
C SER A 12 -2.24 -0.46 -20.17
N ARG A 13 -2.90 -0.23 -19.03
CA ARG A 13 -3.49 1.04 -18.61
C ARG A 13 -2.98 1.50 -17.24
N ILE A 14 -1.99 0.80 -16.66
CA ILE A 14 -1.29 1.22 -15.45
C ILE A 14 0.00 1.89 -15.88
N PHE A 15 0.17 3.14 -15.47
CA PHE A 15 1.35 3.95 -15.75
C PHE A 15 1.98 4.39 -14.43
N TYR A 16 3.31 4.45 -14.37
CA TYR A 16 4.02 5.10 -13.28
C TYR A 16 4.74 6.33 -13.86
N PRO A 17 4.44 7.56 -13.38
CA PRO A 17 5.10 8.75 -13.88
C PRO A 17 6.51 8.84 -13.31
N GLN A 18 7.48 9.16 -14.17
CA GLN A 18 8.82 9.54 -13.77
C GLN A 18 8.99 11.05 -13.98
N VAL A 19 9.31 11.77 -12.92
CA VAL A 19 9.57 13.22 -12.95
C VAL A 19 10.97 13.45 -12.41
N ASP A 20 11.75 14.23 -13.13
CA ASP A 20 13.05 14.71 -12.67
C ASP A 20 12.89 16.15 -12.16
N PRO A 21 12.95 16.39 -10.84
CA PRO A 21 12.83 17.74 -10.28
C PRO A 21 14.14 18.53 -10.36
N GLU A 22 15.24 17.94 -10.85
CA GLU A 22 16.54 18.59 -10.91
C GLU A 22 16.53 19.77 -11.90
N THR A 23 16.91 20.94 -11.40
CA THR A 23 16.99 22.18 -12.21
C THR A 23 18.41 22.48 -12.71
N SER A 24 19.40 21.67 -12.30
CA SER A 24 20.78 21.83 -12.74
C SER A 24 20.93 21.60 -14.26
N ALA A 25 21.94 22.24 -14.86
CA ALA A 25 22.22 22.11 -16.30
C ALA A 25 22.66 20.68 -16.72
N GLN A 26 22.92 19.80 -15.75
CA GLN A 26 23.23 18.38 -16.01
C GLN A 26 21.94 17.57 -15.93
N VAL A 27 21.27 17.45 -17.08
CA VAL A 27 20.11 16.58 -17.23
C VAL A 27 20.54 15.14 -16.94
N ARG A 28 19.91 14.51 -15.94
CA ARG A 28 20.10 13.09 -15.66
C ARG A 28 19.64 12.29 -16.88
N ARG A 29 20.39 11.25 -17.23
CA ARG A 29 20.08 10.44 -18.44
C ARG A 29 18.76 9.67 -18.29
N ASP A 30 18.47 9.23 -17.07
CA ASP A 30 17.24 8.52 -16.71
C ASP A 30 16.67 9.13 -15.41
N PRO A 31 15.35 9.42 -15.34
CA PRO A 31 14.72 9.94 -14.13
C PRO A 31 14.71 8.88 -13.01
N PRO A 32 14.52 9.27 -11.74
CA PRO A 32 14.54 8.31 -10.63
C PRO A 32 13.33 7.39 -10.65
N ASP A 33 13.53 6.14 -10.22
CA ASP A 33 12.46 5.15 -10.08
C ASP A 33 11.44 5.54 -9.00
N MET A 34 11.89 6.30 -7.99
CA MET A 34 11.05 6.89 -6.95
C MET A 34 11.16 8.41 -6.97
N MET A 35 9.99 9.05 -6.92
CA MET A 35 9.88 10.50 -6.88
C MET A 35 10.03 11.02 -5.45
N ASP A 36 10.45 12.28 -5.29
CA ASP A 36 10.38 12.95 -4.01
C ASP A 36 8.92 13.10 -3.53
N TYR A 37 8.74 13.24 -2.23
CA TYR A 37 7.41 13.30 -1.60
C TYR A 37 6.56 14.48 -2.12
N THR A 38 7.16 15.65 -2.33
CA THR A 38 6.44 16.85 -2.74
C THR A 38 5.87 16.67 -4.14
N SER A 39 6.71 16.26 -5.09
CA SER A 39 6.28 16.01 -6.48
C SER A 39 5.23 14.90 -6.55
N ALA A 40 5.36 13.82 -5.76
CA ALA A 40 4.38 12.74 -5.71
C ALA A 40 3.01 13.23 -5.19
N VAL A 41 3.00 14.05 -4.14
CA VAL A 41 1.78 14.64 -3.57
C VAL A 41 1.13 15.62 -4.53
N ASP A 42 1.90 16.47 -5.21
CA ASP A 42 1.37 17.45 -6.16
C ASP A 42 0.75 16.77 -7.38
N LEU A 43 1.41 15.74 -7.93
CA LEU A 43 0.84 14.93 -9.01
C LEU A 43 -0.44 14.22 -8.59
N TRP A 44 -0.44 13.59 -7.41
CA TRP A 44 -1.63 12.90 -6.89
C TRP A 44 -2.79 13.87 -6.68
N LYS A 45 -2.54 15.06 -6.11
CA LYS A 45 -3.57 16.10 -5.92
C LYS A 45 -4.08 16.70 -7.22
N SER A 46 -3.30 16.67 -8.30
CA SER A 46 -3.74 17.19 -9.59
C SER A 46 -4.91 16.40 -10.20
N GLY A 47 -5.13 15.16 -9.77
CA GLY A 47 -6.34 14.38 -10.06
C GLY A 47 -6.58 14.14 -11.55
N ARG A 48 -5.52 13.96 -12.34
CA ARG A 48 -5.60 13.96 -13.82
C ARG A 48 -5.97 12.60 -14.45
N ALA A 49 -5.87 11.50 -13.72
CA ALA A 49 -6.24 10.17 -14.23
C ALA A 49 -7.54 9.67 -13.59
N ASP A 50 -8.19 8.70 -14.24
CA ASP A 50 -9.43 8.08 -13.75
C ASP A 50 -9.29 7.52 -12.32
N ARG A 51 -8.11 7.01 -11.98
CA ARG A 51 -7.69 6.55 -10.65
C ARG A 51 -6.21 6.84 -10.45
N GLN A 52 -5.82 7.28 -9.25
CA GLN A 52 -4.42 7.59 -8.94
C GLN A 52 -4.05 7.14 -7.53
N ALA A 53 -2.92 6.44 -7.40
CA ALA A 53 -2.39 6.02 -6.12
C ALA A 53 -0.94 6.44 -5.94
N MET A 54 -0.61 6.96 -4.76
CA MET A 54 0.77 7.04 -4.31
C MET A 54 1.16 5.70 -3.70
N ILE A 55 2.41 5.28 -3.89
CA ILE A 55 2.92 4.03 -3.31
C ILE A 55 4.31 4.31 -2.76
N ALA A 56 4.51 3.98 -1.48
CA ALA A 56 5.82 3.90 -0.86
C ALA A 56 5.89 2.62 -0.03
N SER A 57 6.99 1.89 -0.11
CA SER A 57 7.21 0.69 0.70
C SER A 57 8.32 0.92 1.72
N GLY A 58 8.26 0.17 2.82
CA GLY A 58 9.30 0.19 3.84
C GLY A 58 9.02 -0.79 4.97
N PRO A 59 10.03 -1.04 5.82
CA PRO A 59 9.86 -1.88 7.00
C PRO A 59 8.94 -1.20 8.03
N LEU A 60 8.19 -2.00 8.75
CA LEU A 60 7.31 -1.59 9.85
C LEU A 60 7.39 -2.59 10.98
N GLU A 61 7.64 -2.11 12.19
CA GLU A 61 7.65 -2.94 13.40
C GLU A 61 6.25 -3.00 14.02
N ILE A 62 5.74 -4.22 14.21
CA ILE A 62 4.46 -4.52 14.86
C ILE A 62 4.70 -4.87 16.33
N LEU A 63 3.88 -4.32 17.22
CA LEU A 63 3.87 -4.60 18.65
C LEU A 63 2.60 -5.37 19.03
N PRO A 64 2.62 -6.72 19.04
CA PRO A 64 1.40 -7.50 19.23
C PRO A 64 0.88 -7.39 20.67
N THR A 65 -0.44 -7.33 20.83
CA THR A 65 -1.07 -7.33 22.16
C THR A 65 -1.04 -8.73 22.79
N GLY A 66 -0.57 -8.85 24.05
CA GLY A 66 -0.64 -10.09 24.83
C GLY A 66 0.66 -10.45 25.53
N ALA A 67 0.55 -10.99 26.75
CA ALA A 67 1.67 -11.35 27.63
C ALA A 67 2.42 -12.59 27.12
N ARG A 68 3.15 -12.46 26.01
CA ARG A 68 4.20 -13.38 25.48
C ARG A 68 4.55 -13.13 24.00
N ARG A 69 3.95 -12.15 23.33
CA ARG A 69 4.25 -11.89 21.92
C ARG A 69 5.37 -10.85 21.81
N MET A 70 6.44 -11.22 21.11
CA MET A 70 7.55 -10.33 20.81
C MET A 70 7.22 -9.45 19.61
N ALA A 71 7.81 -8.26 19.57
CA ALA A 71 7.78 -7.38 18.41
C ALA A 71 8.40 -8.07 17.19
N PHE A 72 7.96 -7.69 16.00
CA PHE A 72 8.51 -8.21 14.76
C PHE A 72 8.32 -7.23 13.60
N ASP A 73 9.24 -7.29 12.66
CA ASP A 73 9.19 -6.49 11.44
C ASP A 73 8.32 -7.16 10.37
N THR A 74 7.65 -6.33 9.59
CA THR A 74 6.99 -6.69 8.34
C THR A 74 7.23 -5.60 7.31
N ASP A 75 7.17 -5.94 6.03
CA ASP A 75 7.06 -4.92 4.99
C ASP A 75 5.66 -4.32 5.01
N ALA A 76 5.57 -3.01 4.82
CA ALA A 76 4.34 -2.27 4.67
C ALA A 76 4.37 -1.44 3.40
N LEU A 77 3.18 -1.17 2.87
CA LEU A 77 2.96 -0.31 1.73
C LEU A 77 2.05 0.84 2.16
N SER A 78 2.57 2.05 2.10
CA SER A 78 1.82 3.30 2.29
C SER A 78 1.20 3.68 0.95
N THR A 79 -0.12 3.84 0.93
CA THR A 79 -0.86 4.16 -0.29
C THR A 79 -2.14 4.94 -0.02
N THR A 80 -2.94 5.17 -1.05
CA THR A 80 -4.22 5.88 -1.02
C THR A 80 -5.36 4.96 -1.44
N HIS A 81 -6.61 5.37 -1.21
CA HIS A 81 -7.79 4.53 -1.40
C HIS A 81 -7.96 3.96 -2.82
N ASP A 82 -7.47 4.67 -3.85
CA ASP A 82 -7.58 4.27 -5.25
C ASP A 82 -6.68 3.09 -5.63
N PHE A 83 -5.68 2.77 -4.81
CA PHE A 83 -4.84 1.59 -5.01
C PHE A 83 -5.67 0.30 -5.12
N PHE A 84 -6.65 0.14 -4.24
CA PHE A 84 -7.43 -1.09 -4.14
C PHE A 84 -8.21 -1.43 -5.41
N PRO A 85 -9.00 -0.52 -6.01
CA PRO A 85 -9.65 -0.78 -7.30
C PRO A 85 -8.68 -0.78 -8.48
N MET A 86 -7.55 -0.06 -8.43
CA MET A 86 -6.54 -0.09 -9.50
C MET A 86 -5.95 -1.50 -9.67
N PHE A 87 -5.67 -2.19 -8.56
CA PHE A 87 -4.99 -3.49 -8.55
C PHE A 87 -5.90 -4.70 -8.24
N ASP A 88 -7.22 -4.53 -8.29
CA ASP A 88 -8.22 -5.57 -7.98
C ASP A 88 -7.93 -6.32 -6.67
N VAL A 89 -7.60 -5.55 -5.64
CA VAL A 89 -7.14 -6.11 -4.37
C VAL A 89 -8.27 -6.93 -3.72
N PRO A 90 -8.08 -8.24 -3.48
CA PRO A 90 -9.15 -9.10 -3.00
C PRO A 90 -9.26 -9.09 -1.47
N PHE A 91 -10.47 -8.82 -0.95
CA PHE A 91 -10.76 -8.80 0.48
C PHE A 91 -11.40 -10.10 0.97
N GLN A 92 -10.89 -10.63 2.08
CA GLN A 92 -11.50 -11.70 2.85
C GLN A 92 -12.53 -11.14 3.84
N TYR A 93 -12.17 -10.05 4.53
CA TYR A 93 -13.04 -9.33 5.46
C TYR A 93 -12.89 -7.83 5.26
N GLY A 94 -13.96 -7.07 5.52
CA GLY A 94 -13.95 -5.61 5.42
C GLY A 94 -13.69 -5.14 3.99
N GLY A 95 -12.96 -4.02 3.87
CA GLY A 95 -12.71 -3.38 2.59
C GLY A 95 -11.58 -2.35 2.65
N PRO A 96 -11.38 -1.59 1.57
CA PRO A 96 -10.45 -0.47 1.56
C PRO A 96 -10.96 0.65 2.48
N TRP A 97 -10.07 1.56 2.87
CA TRP A 97 -10.48 2.84 3.44
C TRP A 97 -11.01 3.78 2.34
N SER A 98 -11.67 4.86 2.73
CA SER A 98 -12.32 5.80 1.82
C SER A 98 -11.41 6.97 1.42
N ALA A 99 -11.80 7.73 0.39
CA ALA A 99 -11.14 9.00 0.05
C ALA A 99 -11.19 10.04 1.20
N ALA A 100 -12.24 9.98 2.02
CA ALA A 100 -12.35 10.83 3.21
C ALA A 100 -11.30 10.43 4.26
N ASP A 101 -11.01 9.13 4.41
CA ASP A 101 -9.95 8.64 5.30
C ASP A 101 -8.56 9.10 4.82
N ASP A 102 -8.30 9.11 3.51
CA ASP A 102 -7.06 9.69 2.94
C ASP A 102 -6.93 11.18 3.32
N THR A 103 -8.00 11.95 3.11
CA THR A 103 -8.03 13.40 3.37
C THR A 103 -7.86 13.71 4.86
N ALA A 104 -8.51 12.91 5.71
CA ALA A 104 -8.45 13.04 7.16
C ALA A 104 -7.16 12.47 7.78
N ARG A 105 -6.29 11.84 6.99
CA ARG A 105 -5.09 11.11 7.45
C ARG A 105 -5.44 10.09 8.53
N ALA A 106 -6.50 9.34 8.30
CA ALA A 106 -7.00 8.37 9.25
C ALA A 106 -5.93 7.30 9.54
N GLN A 107 -5.77 6.94 10.81
CA GLN A 107 -4.84 5.89 11.24
C GLN A 107 -5.49 4.51 11.02
N VAL A 108 -5.52 4.07 9.76
CA VAL A 108 -6.17 2.82 9.34
C VAL A 108 -5.23 1.96 8.52
N ALA A 109 -5.46 0.65 8.53
CA ALA A 109 -4.67 -0.30 7.76
C ALA A 109 -5.53 -1.44 7.21
N VAL A 110 -5.09 -1.97 6.07
CA VAL A 110 -5.51 -3.25 5.52
C VAL A 110 -4.37 -4.24 5.72
N ILE A 111 -4.66 -5.42 6.27
CA ILE A 111 -3.63 -6.42 6.57
C ILE A 111 -3.74 -7.66 5.68
N SER A 112 -2.61 -8.31 5.43
CA SER A 112 -2.57 -9.57 4.68
C SER A 112 -3.24 -10.71 5.46
N ARG A 113 -3.66 -11.76 4.74
CA ARG A 113 -4.17 -12.99 5.37
C ARG A 113 -3.15 -13.59 6.34
N SER A 114 -1.87 -13.65 5.97
CA SER A 114 -0.82 -14.25 6.81
C SER A 114 -0.60 -13.46 8.11
N LEU A 115 -0.63 -12.13 8.05
CA LEU A 115 -0.54 -11.30 9.24
C LEU A 115 -1.77 -11.48 10.13
N ASN A 116 -2.97 -11.55 9.53
CA ASN A 116 -4.20 -11.81 10.26
C ASN A 116 -4.20 -13.19 10.96
N ASP A 117 -3.73 -14.22 10.28
CA ASP A 117 -3.60 -15.57 10.83
C ASP A 117 -2.64 -15.57 12.03
N ARG A 118 -1.48 -14.91 11.89
CA ARG A 118 -0.47 -14.80 12.96
C ARG A 118 -0.98 -14.06 14.20
N LEU A 119 -1.73 -12.97 14.02
CA LEU A 119 -2.14 -12.09 15.11
C LEU A 119 -3.49 -12.47 15.73
N PHE A 120 -4.43 -12.95 14.92
CA PHE A 120 -5.83 -13.13 15.28
C PHE A 120 -6.37 -14.53 14.94
N GLY A 121 -5.51 -15.47 14.55
CA GLY A 121 -5.92 -16.86 14.27
C GLY A 121 -6.87 -17.01 13.07
N GLY A 122 -6.85 -16.05 12.14
CA GLY A 122 -7.68 -16.07 10.94
C GLY A 122 -9.12 -15.58 11.13
N ALA A 123 -9.50 -15.22 12.36
CA ALA A 123 -10.79 -14.59 12.65
C ALA A 123 -10.89 -13.21 12.00
N ASN A 124 -12.12 -12.68 11.88
CA ASN A 124 -12.34 -11.32 11.42
C ASN A 124 -11.76 -10.31 12.42
N SER A 125 -10.72 -9.60 12.01
CA SER A 125 -10.00 -8.59 12.80
C SER A 125 -10.39 -7.15 12.47
N VAL A 126 -11.37 -6.92 11.59
CA VAL A 126 -11.86 -5.58 11.28
C VAL A 126 -12.32 -4.88 12.56
N GLY A 127 -11.90 -3.63 12.72
CA GLY A 127 -12.14 -2.80 13.91
C GLY A 127 -11.13 -3.00 15.04
N ARG A 128 -10.26 -4.03 14.99
CA ARG A 128 -9.19 -4.20 15.99
C ARG A 128 -8.10 -3.15 15.80
N MET A 129 -7.48 -2.77 16.91
CA MET A 129 -6.30 -1.90 16.90
C MET A 129 -5.05 -2.75 16.74
N LEU A 130 -4.15 -2.31 15.88
CA LEU A 130 -2.83 -2.88 15.65
C LEU A 130 -1.78 -1.88 16.14
N PRO A 131 -1.13 -2.14 17.29
CA PRO A 131 -0.03 -1.30 17.75
C PRO A 131 1.22 -1.50 16.89
N LEU A 132 1.89 -0.39 16.60
CA LEU A 132 3.12 -0.28 15.82
C LEU A 132 4.16 0.44 16.67
N ALA A 133 5.45 0.35 16.32
CA ALA A 133 6.50 1.06 17.07
C ALA A 133 6.28 2.58 17.17
N HIS A 134 5.64 3.18 16.16
CA HIS A 134 5.42 4.63 16.09
C HIS A 134 3.95 5.04 16.09
N GLY A 135 3.05 4.18 16.59
CA GLY A 135 1.64 4.55 16.70
C GLY A 135 0.69 3.37 16.79
N VAL A 136 -0.57 3.61 16.46
CA VAL A 136 -1.60 2.58 16.42
C VAL A 136 -2.52 2.84 15.25
N VAL A 137 -2.85 1.78 14.51
CA VAL A 137 -3.79 1.83 13.39
C VAL A 137 -4.97 0.93 13.65
N ARG A 138 -6.14 1.30 13.12
CA ARG A 138 -7.34 0.46 13.13
C ARG A 138 -7.40 -0.38 11.86
N ILE A 139 -7.60 -1.68 12.01
CA ILE A 139 -7.76 -2.58 10.87
C ILE A 139 -9.13 -2.34 10.23
N VAL A 140 -9.16 -2.02 8.93
CA VAL A 140 -10.40 -1.81 8.17
C VAL A 140 -10.68 -2.91 7.15
N GLY A 141 -9.66 -3.70 6.81
CA GLY A 141 -9.79 -4.82 5.89
C GLY A 141 -8.73 -5.88 6.11
N VAL A 142 -9.07 -7.10 5.70
CA VAL A 142 -8.17 -8.25 5.66
C VAL A 142 -8.22 -8.81 4.25
N LEU A 143 -7.05 -8.99 3.64
CA LEU A 143 -6.94 -9.50 2.28
C LEU A 143 -7.13 -11.01 2.21
N LYS A 144 -7.55 -11.50 1.03
CA LYS A 144 -7.37 -12.91 0.66
C LYS A 144 -5.88 -13.18 0.40
N HIS A 145 -5.55 -14.41 -0.02
CA HIS A 145 -4.21 -14.65 -0.55
C HIS A 145 -4.00 -13.79 -1.80
N TRP A 146 -3.09 -12.82 -1.72
CA TRP A 146 -2.83 -11.86 -2.77
C TRP A 146 -1.32 -11.66 -2.88
N ARG A 147 -0.77 -12.04 -4.03
CA ARG A 147 0.65 -11.89 -4.38
C ARG A 147 0.71 -11.29 -5.78
N PRO A 148 0.70 -9.96 -5.93
CA PRO A 148 0.70 -9.30 -7.24
C PRO A 148 2.07 -9.39 -7.97
N ALA A 149 3.00 -10.25 -7.53
CA ALA A 149 4.25 -10.47 -8.23
C ALA A 149 4.03 -11.40 -9.44
N PRO A 150 4.70 -11.17 -10.57
CA PRO A 150 4.75 -12.16 -11.66
C PRO A 150 5.16 -13.51 -11.10
N LEU A 151 4.35 -14.54 -11.34
CA LEU A 151 4.78 -15.92 -11.14
C LEU A 151 5.75 -16.21 -12.29
N PHE A 152 7.03 -16.36 -11.94
CA PHE A 152 8.14 -16.59 -12.87
C PHE A 152 7.95 -17.83 -13.73
#